data_AF-A0A1I2V433-F1
#
_entry.id   AF-A0A1I2V433-F1
#
_cell.length_a   1.000
_cell.length_b   1.000
_cell.length_c   1.000
_cell.angle_alpha   90.00
_cell.angle_beta   90.00
_cell.angle_gamma   90.00
#
_symmetry.space_group_name_H-M   'P 1'
#
loop_
_entity.id
_entity.type
_entity.pdbx_description
1 polymer ?
#
loop_
_entity_poly.entity_id
_entity_poly.type
_entity_poly.pdbx_seq_one_letter_code
_entity_poly.pdbx_strand_id
1 'polypeptide(L)'
;MKKINILMLGIALALFQSSCKKGNTNAENVESEFTNNNPSWKKGSGGSTIQSIYHNGDASLGIAAVWKAINVEQSGTVTVVNDETGTPVWKFLKPAGSHRAEGHGSVGFAAPEGTNFYVGWRSKIYMPISLQTDAIWQWKSYPTAGSLANHPLMLRTKNGNIELQYFDANHTAFVLWSTPLVTNAWTDFTMRINASYSATTGYVELWYNGVKQTLIGGGQRYYCRTLDSDYCDPKWGVYGGDESQATHFVKRIRIASTYAEAAATPPPAPKVTLYQNCSYGGWNSSLGVGSYTMSQLQALGVINDEASAVKVPAGLKVTLYKSNNFTGSVITLTADEDCLTDIGFNDSVSSLVVSVN
;
A
#
# COMPACT_ATOMS: atom_id res chain seq x y z
N MET A 1 35.61 -76.58 28.82
CA MET A 1 36.67 -77.41 28.19
C MET A 1 36.10 -78.08 26.94
N LYS A 2 36.93 -78.11 25.88
CA LYS A 2 36.78 -78.79 24.58
C LYS A 2 35.88 -78.15 23.51
N LYS A 3 36.62 -77.59 22.54
CA LYS A 3 36.29 -77.23 21.16
C LYS A 3 35.72 -78.45 20.40
N ILE A 4 34.77 -78.20 19.51
CA ILE A 4 34.57 -79.01 18.30
C ILE A 4 34.48 -78.02 17.12
N ASN A 5 35.49 -78.08 16.25
CA ASN A 5 35.49 -77.55 14.88
C ASN A 5 35.25 -78.72 13.93
N ILE A 6 34.66 -78.46 12.75
CA ILE A 6 34.63 -79.20 11.46
C ILE A 6 33.26 -78.85 10.84
N LEU A 7 33.07 -78.40 9.59
CA LEU A 7 33.92 -78.21 8.42
C LEU A 7 33.27 -77.13 7.54
N MET A 8 34.08 -76.34 6.83
CA MET A 8 33.63 -75.42 5.79
C MET A 8 33.03 -76.14 4.59
N LEU A 9 31.95 -75.58 4.02
CA LEU A 9 31.63 -75.71 2.61
C LEU A 9 31.56 -74.29 2.04
N GLY A 10 32.50 -73.99 1.14
CA GLY A 10 32.63 -72.68 0.51
C GLY A 10 31.54 -72.47 -0.55
N ILE A 11 30.88 -71.31 -0.49
CA ILE A 11 30.10 -70.77 -1.60
C ILE A 11 30.65 -69.38 -1.89
N ALA A 12 31.04 -69.20 -3.14
CA ALA A 12 31.72 -68.03 -3.65
C ALA A 12 30.88 -66.76 -3.54
N LEU A 13 31.58 -65.69 -3.14
CA LEU A 13 31.11 -64.32 -3.01
C LEU A 13 30.89 -63.71 -4.40
N ALA A 14 29.67 -63.30 -4.71
CA ALA A 14 29.38 -62.35 -5.79
C ALA A 14 28.57 -61.19 -5.21
N LEU A 15 29.27 -60.28 -4.52
CA LEU A 15 28.71 -58.99 -4.10
C LEU A 15 28.73 -58.06 -5.31
N PHE A 16 27.58 -57.86 -5.95
CA PHE A 16 27.37 -56.70 -6.81
C PHE A 16 27.29 -55.46 -5.93
N GLN A 17 28.38 -54.70 -5.88
CA GLN A 17 28.37 -53.33 -5.38
C GLN A 17 27.68 -52.43 -6.42
N SER A 18 26.43 -52.05 -6.20
CA SER A 18 25.90 -50.84 -6.84
C SER A 18 26.43 -49.64 -6.07
N SER A 19 27.46 -49.00 -6.61
CA SER A 19 27.88 -47.66 -6.20
C SER A 19 26.77 -46.66 -6.52
N CYS A 20 25.84 -46.42 -5.60
CA CYS A 20 25.00 -45.22 -5.65
C CYS A 20 25.86 -44.03 -5.20
N LYS A 21 26.42 -43.34 -6.20
CA LYS A 21 27.04 -42.02 -6.01
C LYS A 21 26.03 -41.09 -5.35
N LYS A 22 26.47 -40.42 -4.28
CA LYS A 22 25.78 -39.32 -3.62
C LYS A 22 25.72 -38.14 -4.61
N GLY A 23 24.60 -38.04 -5.32
CA GLY A 23 24.30 -36.95 -6.24
C GLY A 23 23.95 -35.69 -5.46
N ASN A 24 24.68 -34.63 -5.75
CA ASN A 24 24.45 -33.29 -5.26
C ASN A 24 23.10 -32.78 -5.81
N THR A 25 22.02 -32.86 -5.04
CA THR A 25 20.73 -32.29 -5.44
C THR A 25 20.72 -30.82 -5.05
N ASN A 26 21.19 -29.99 -5.98
CA ASN A 26 20.78 -28.60 -6.06
C ASN A 26 19.25 -28.59 -6.13
N ALA A 27 18.60 -27.85 -5.24
CA ALA A 27 17.18 -27.53 -5.37
C ALA A 27 17.04 -26.63 -6.61
N GLU A 28 16.68 -27.22 -7.74
CA GLU A 28 16.35 -26.48 -8.96
C GLU A 28 15.03 -25.75 -8.73
N ASN A 29 15.11 -24.42 -8.71
CA ASN A 29 13.98 -23.53 -8.89
C ASN A 29 13.34 -23.85 -10.25
N VAL A 30 12.12 -24.37 -10.26
CA VAL A 30 11.32 -24.43 -11.48
C VAL A 30 10.72 -23.05 -11.71
N GLU A 31 11.53 -22.12 -12.24
CA GLU A 31 11.01 -21.00 -13.01
C GLU A 31 10.59 -21.56 -14.38
N SER A 32 9.28 -21.64 -14.63
CA SER A 32 8.80 -21.90 -15.99
C SER A 32 9.13 -20.69 -16.86
N GLU A 33 10.08 -20.85 -17.78
CA GLU A 33 10.38 -19.88 -18.83
C GLU A 33 9.12 -19.60 -19.66
N PHE A 34 8.47 -18.47 -19.42
CA PHE A 34 7.57 -17.87 -20.39
C PHE A 34 8.41 -16.98 -21.31
N THR A 35 8.46 -17.34 -22.59
CA THR A 35 9.19 -16.61 -23.63
C THR A 35 8.81 -15.12 -23.64
N ASN A 36 9.81 -14.26 -23.51
CA ASN A 36 9.71 -12.80 -23.62
C ASN A 36 9.23 -12.37 -25.01
N ASN A 37 7.92 -12.22 -25.18
CA ASN A 37 7.37 -11.36 -26.22
C ASN A 37 7.15 -9.98 -25.63
N ASN A 38 8.18 -9.13 -25.74
CA ASN A 38 8.05 -7.69 -25.52
C ASN A 38 6.95 -7.14 -26.47
N PRO A 39 5.81 -6.63 -25.99
CA PRO A 39 4.89 -5.94 -26.87
C PRO A 39 5.48 -4.55 -27.11
N SER A 40 6.12 -4.38 -28.27
CA SER A 40 6.34 -3.04 -28.81
C SER A 40 4.98 -2.39 -29.04
N TRP A 41 4.76 -1.24 -28.42
CA TRP A 41 3.52 -0.48 -28.57
C TRP A 41 3.35 -0.04 -30.02
N LYS A 42 2.52 -0.75 -30.79
CA LYS A 42 2.04 -0.26 -32.09
C LYS A 42 1.02 0.83 -31.83
N LYS A 43 1.37 2.05 -32.24
CA LYS A 43 0.51 3.25 -32.16
C LYS A 43 -0.67 3.08 -33.12
N GLY A 44 -1.80 2.61 -32.62
CA GLY A 44 -3.07 2.57 -33.35
C GLY A 44 -3.69 3.96 -33.42
N SER A 45 -4.06 4.41 -34.61
CA SER A 45 -4.84 5.62 -34.85
C SER A 45 -6.33 5.33 -34.64
N GLY A 46 -6.87 5.78 -33.51
CA GLY A 46 -8.30 5.73 -33.16
C GLY A 46 -8.48 6.36 -31.77
N GLY A 47 -9.54 7.16 -31.57
CA GLY A 47 -9.76 8.02 -30.40
C GLY A 47 -9.28 7.38 -29.08
N SER A 48 -8.20 7.94 -28.52
CA SER A 48 -7.48 7.37 -27.38
C SER A 48 -8.29 7.61 -26.11
N THR A 49 -9.10 6.63 -25.74
CA THR A 49 -9.46 6.46 -24.33
C THR A 49 -8.18 6.04 -23.63
N ILE A 50 -7.60 6.95 -22.84
CA ILE A 50 -6.42 6.62 -22.03
C ILE A 50 -6.85 5.51 -21.07
N GLN A 51 -6.29 4.31 -21.23
CA GLN A 51 -6.50 3.23 -20.27
C GLN A 51 -6.04 3.71 -18.90
N SER A 52 -6.98 3.80 -17.98
CA SER A 52 -6.78 4.41 -16.68
C SER A 52 -6.53 3.36 -15.60
N ILE A 53 -7.06 2.15 -15.78
CA ILE A 53 -6.74 0.97 -14.97
C ILE A 53 -5.70 0.12 -15.69
N TYR A 54 -4.51 0.01 -15.10
CA TYR A 54 -3.38 -0.78 -15.61
C TYR A 54 -3.43 -2.25 -15.17
N HIS A 55 -3.99 -2.53 -13.99
CA HIS A 55 -4.14 -3.90 -13.48
C HIS A 55 -5.38 -4.08 -12.62
N ASN A 56 -6.03 -5.23 -12.77
CA ASN A 56 -7.13 -5.71 -11.94
C ASN A 56 -6.73 -7.03 -11.28
N GLY A 57 -6.43 -7.00 -9.99
CA GLY A 57 -6.08 -8.21 -9.23
C GLY A 57 -7.26 -8.81 -8.46
N ASP A 58 -8.47 -8.73 -9.01
CA ASP A 58 -9.66 -9.35 -8.41
C ASP A 58 -9.51 -10.88 -8.37
N ALA A 59 -9.82 -11.49 -7.22
CA ALA A 59 -9.63 -12.92 -7.00
C ALA A 59 -10.53 -13.79 -7.90
N SER A 60 -11.66 -13.24 -8.37
CA SER A 60 -12.55 -13.94 -9.31
C SER A 60 -11.92 -14.20 -10.69
N LEU A 61 -10.84 -13.50 -11.04
CA LEU A 61 -10.15 -13.67 -12.32
C LEU A 61 -9.23 -14.91 -12.36
N GLY A 62 -8.93 -15.49 -11.19
CA GLY A 62 -8.03 -16.65 -11.08
C GLY A 62 -6.54 -16.28 -11.18
N ILE A 63 -5.69 -17.24 -10.83
CA ILE A 63 -4.25 -17.01 -10.59
C ILE A 63 -3.54 -16.50 -11.85
N ALA A 64 -3.71 -17.17 -12.99
CA ALA A 64 -2.96 -16.87 -14.21
C ALA A 64 -3.30 -15.50 -14.83
N ALA A 65 -4.47 -14.93 -14.51
CA ALA A 65 -4.86 -13.61 -14.97
C ALA A 65 -4.31 -12.48 -14.08
N VAL A 66 -3.92 -12.79 -12.85
CA VAL A 66 -3.51 -11.78 -11.85
C VAL A 66 -2.02 -11.82 -11.59
N TRP A 67 -1.46 -13.00 -11.33
CA TRP A 67 -0.10 -13.18 -10.83
C TRP A 67 0.85 -13.60 -11.94
N LYS A 68 2.03 -12.96 -12.02
CA LYS A 68 3.12 -13.44 -12.89
C LYS A 68 3.69 -14.75 -12.37
N ALA A 69 3.76 -14.89 -11.04
CA ALA A 69 4.13 -16.14 -10.37
C ALA A 69 3.50 -16.24 -8.98
N ILE A 70 3.47 -17.44 -8.41
CA ILE A 70 3.15 -17.69 -7.01
C ILE A 70 4.42 -18.19 -6.32
N ASN A 71 4.80 -17.58 -5.20
CA ASN A 71 5.94 -17.98 -4.40
C ASN A 71 5.46 -18.50 -3.05
N VAL A 72 5.47 -19.81 -2.87
CA VAL A 72 5.10 -20.46 -1.60
C VAL A 72 6.19 -21.43 -1.18
N GLU A 73 6.38 -21.56 0.12
CA GLU A 73 7.26 -22.56 0.72
C GLU A 73 6.46 -23.49 1.63
N GLN A 74 6.90 -24.75 1.70
CA GLN A 74 6.29 -25.80 2.54
C GLN A 74 4.79 -25.97 2.23
N SER A 75 3.95 -26.07 3.25
CA SER A 75 2.49 -26.16 3.10
C SER A 75 1.82 -24.79 2.92
N GLY A 76 2.58 -23.75 2.55
CA GLY A 76 2.04 -22.43 2.26
C GLY A 76 1.17 -22.43 1.00
N THR A 77 0.15 -21.57 0.97
CA THR A 77 -0.80 -21.52 -0.15
C THR A 77 -1.18 -20.11 -0.55
N VAL A 78 -1.52 -19.96 -1.83
CA VAL A 78 -2.25 -18.80 -2.37
C VAL A 78 -3.53 -19.33 -3.00
N THR A 79 -4.66 -18.99 -2.41
CA THR A 79 -5.98 -19.54 -2.78
C THR A 79 -7.02 -18.43 -2.87
N VAL A 80 -8.16 -18.73 -3.47
CA VAL A 80 -9.33 -17.86 -3.46
C VAL A 80 -10.34 -18.41 -2.44
N VAL A 81 -10.82 -17.54 -1.56
CA VAL A 81 -11.92 -17.84 -0.64
C VAL A 81 -12.91 -16.69 -0.62
N ASN A 82 -14.08 -16.87 0.00
CA ASN A 82 -14.99 -15.76 0.23
C ASN A 82 -14.70 -15.11 1.59
N ASP A 83 -14.79 -13.79 1.63
CA ASP A 83 -14.83 -13.05 2.90
C ASP A 83 -16.21 -13.14 3.57
N GLU A 84 -16.35 -12.46 4.71
CA GLU A 84 -17.57 -12.40 5.52
C GLU A 84 -18.79 -11.81 4.78
N THR A 85 -18.59 -11.17 3.62
CA THR A 85 -19.66 -10.63 2.77
C THR A 85 -19.98 -11.51 1.56
N GLY A 86 -19.28 -12.64 1.41
CA GLY A 86 -19.38 -13.49 0.22
C GLY A 86 -18.52 -13.02 -0.95
N THR A 87 -17.67 -12.00 -0.78
CA THR A 87 -16.81 -11.48 -1.84
C THR A 87 -15.57 -12.37 -2.01
N PRO A 88 -15.21 -12.81 -3.22
CA PRO A 88 -13.95 -13.52 -3.46
C PRO A 88 -12.72 -12.68 -3.09
N VAL A 89 -11.79 -13.27 -2.35
CA VAL A 89 -10.54 -12.66 -1.89
C VAL A 89 -9.37 -13.63 -2.05
N TRP A 90 -8.17 -13.08 -2.23
CA TRP A 90 -6.94 -13.86 -2.13
C TRP A 90 -6.66 -14.19 -0.67
N LYS A 91 -6.36 -15.45 -0.38
CA LYS A 91 -5.86 -15.94 0.91
C LYS A 91 -4.43 -16.43 0.73
N PHE A 92 -3.49 -15.71 1.32
CA PHE A 92 -2.09 -16.10 1.47
C PHE A 92 -1.93 -16.75 2.84
N LEU A 93 -1.71 -18.06 2.88
CA LEU A 93 -1.45 -18.80 4.11
C LEU A 93 0.04 -19.12 4.18
N LYS A 94 0.77 -18.50 5.12
CA LYS A 94 2.16 -18.83 5.43
C LYS A 94 2.19 -19.63 6.74
N PRO A 95 2.54 -20.92 6.73
CA PRO A 95 2.63 -21.72 7.95
C PRO A 95 3.82 -21.27 8.82
N ALA A 96 3.81 -21.67 10.10
CA ALA A 96 4.99 -21.54 10.95
C ALA A 96 6.16 -22.36 10.37
N GLY A 97 7.37 -21.84 10.49
CA GLY A 97 8.59 -22.40 9.92
C GLY A 97 8.80 -22.12 8.43
N SER A 98 7.81 -21.55 7.71
CA SER A 98 7.92 -21.15 6.31
C SER A 98 8.25 -19.67 6.17
N HIS A 99 9.10 -19.34 5.20
CA HIS A 99 9.56 -17.97 4.98
C HIS A 99 8.62 -17.16 4.08
N ARG A 100 7.77 -17.81 3.25
CA ARG A 100 6.90 -17.07 2.33
C ARG A 100 5.61 -17.77 1.91
N ALA A 101 4.60 -16.94 1.68
CA ALA A 101 3.46 -17.23 0.80
C ALA A 101 3.02 -15.92 0.13
N GLU A 102 3.37 -15.73 -1.15
CA GLU A 102 3.22 -14.47 -1.87
C GLU A 102 2.74 -14.67 -3.31
N GLY A 103 1.92 -13.73 -3.78
CA GLY A 103 1.63 -13.52 -5.19
C GLY A 103 2.64 -12.52 -5.74
N HIS A 104 3.34 -12.91 -6.80
CA HIS A 104 4.37 -12.11 -7.44
C HIS A 104 3.87 -11.47 -8.73
N GLY A 105 4.00 -10.15 -8.78
CA GLY A 105 3.84 -9.36 -9.98
C GLY A 105 2.38 -9.17 -10.37
N SER A 106 2.16 -8.24 -11.29
CA SER A 106 0.84 -7.95 -11.85
C SER A 106 0.87 -8.24 -13.35
N VAL A 107 0.14 -9.26 -13.80
CA VAL A 107 0.09 -9.62 -15.22
C VAL A 107 -0.36 -8.41 -16.04
N GLY A 108 0.37 -8.14 -17.13
CA GLY A 108 0.12 -7.02 -18.04
C GLY A 108 0.61 -5.65 -17.55
N PHE A 109 1.14 -5.54 -16.32
CA PHE A 109 1.67 -4.30 -15.79
C PHE A 109 3.21 -4.27 -15.82
N ALA A 110 3.75 -3.12 -16.20
CA ALA A 110 5.14 -2.73 -16.07
C ALA A 110 5.21 -1.25 -15.70
N ALA A 111 6.24 -0.87 -14.94
CA ALA A 111 6.46 0.50 -14.52
C ALA A 111 7.85 0.98 -14.99
N PRO A 112 8.03 1.31 -16.27
CA PRO A 112 9.28 1.89 -16.76
C PRO A 112 9.59 3.23 -16.06
N GLU A 113 10.84 3.68 -16.15
CA GLU A 113 11.31 4.96 -15.64
C GLU A 113 10.34 6.11 -15.99
N GLY A 114 9.99 6.92 -14.99
CA GLY A 114 9.06 8.05 -15.12
C GLY A 114 7.58 7.68 -15.02
N THR A 115 7.22 6.40 -14.89
CA THR A 115 5.81 6.00 -14.76
C THR A 115 5.24 6.46 -13.42
N ASN A 116 4.14 7.20 -13.48
CA ASN A 116 3.40 7.65 -12.31
C ASN A 116 2.10 6.85 -12.19
N PHE A 117 1.92 6.15 -11.07
CA PHE A 117 0.75 5.29 -10.90
C PHE A 117 0.34 5.21 -9.43
N TYR A 118 -0.88 4.73 -9.23
CA TYR A 118 -1.42 4.35 -7.93
C TYR A 118 -1.53 2.84 -7.86
N VAL A 119 -1.18 2.26 -6.72
CA VAL A 119 -1.44 0.86 -6.37
C VAL A 119 -2.28 0.83 -5.09
N GLY A 120 -3.45 0.22 -5.16
CA GLY A 120 -4.40 0.13 -4.05
C GLY A 120 -4.88 -1.30 -3.81
N TRP A 121 -5.13 -1.64 -2.55
CA TRP A 121 -5.72 -2.91 -2.13
C TRP A 121 -6.33 -2.80 -0.73
N ARG A 122 -7.16 -3.78 -0.38
CA ARG A 122 -7.61 -4.01 1.00
C ARG A 122 -6.86 -5.19 1.59
N SER A 123 -6.43 -5.07 2.83
CA SER A 123 -5.67 -6.05 3.59
C SER A 123 -6.38 -6.41 4.88
N LYS A 124 -6.46 -7.70 5.20
CA LYS A 124 -6.86 -8.21 6.52
C LYS A 124 -5.91 -9.34 6.90
N ILE A 125 -5.23 -9.23 8.03
CA ILE A 125 -4.23 -10.21 8.45
C ILE A 125 -4.59 -10.86 9.79
N TYR A 126 -4.30 -12.16 9.91
CA TYR A 126 -4.40 -12.95 11.13
C TYR A 126 -3.03 -13.52 11.47
N MET A 127 -2.47 -13.05 12.58
CA MET A 127 -1.17 -13.43 13.12
C MET A 127 -1.07 -12.91 14.57
N PRO A 128 -0.11 -13.39 15.38
CA PRO A 128 0.22 -12.73 16.65
C PRO A 128 0.57 -11.26 16.42
N ILE A 129 0.06 -10.35 17.25
CA ILE A 129 0.29 -8.90 17.09
C ILE A 129 1.78 -8.53 17.17
N SER A 130 2.56 -9.30 17.93
CA SER A 130 3.99 -9.12 18.10
C SER A 130 4.84 -9.74 16.99
N LEU A 131 4.23 -10.49 16.06
CA LEU A 131 4.97 -11.18 14.99
C LEU A 131 5.68 -10.14 14.12
N GLN A 132 6.97 -10.33 13.88
CA GLN A 132 7.74 -9.48 12.98
C GLN A 132 7.82 -10.15 11.60
N THR A 133 7.14 -9.57 10.62
CA THR A 133 7.32 -9.97 9.21
C THR A 133 8.40 -9.10 8.56
N ASP A 134 9.05 -9.62 7.52
CA ASP A 134 9.91 -8.81 6.66
C ASP A 134 9.08 -8.02 5.65
N ALA A 135 8.00 -8.62 5.12
CA ALA A 135 7.01 -7.92 4.31
C ALA A 135 5.61 -8.58 4.36
N ILE A 136 4.57 -7.76 4.25
CA ILE A 136 3.22 -8.19 3.85
C ILE A 136 2.82 -7.63 2.48
N TRP A 137 3.60 -6.65 2.00
CA TRP A 137 3.62 -6.17 0.62
C TRP A 137 5.02 -5.63 0.33
N GLN A 138 5.53 -5.84 -0.89
CA GLN A 138 6.81 -5.31 -1.30
C GLN A 138 6.81 -4.88 -2.77
N TRP A 139 7.49 -3.78 -3.06
CA TRP A 139 7.89 -3.39 -4.40
C TRP A 139 9.31 -3.90 -4.63
N LYS A 140 9.41 -5.03 -5.35
CA LYS A 140 10.60 -5.89 -5.39
C LYS A 140 11.30 -5.77 -6.74
N SER A 141 12.62 -5.58 -6.74
CA SER A 141 13.41 -5.47 -7.96
C SER A 141 13.70 -6.81 -8.61
N TYR A 142 13.90 -6.81 -9.92
CA TYR A 142 14.33 -7.96 -10.70
C TYR A 142 15.31 -7.55 -11.80
N PRO A 143 16.31 -8.39 -12.10
CA PRO A 143 16.76 -9.53 -11.28
C PRO A 143 17.18 -9.10 -9.86
N THR A 144 17.28 -10.07 -8.94
CA THR A 144 17.78 -9.78 -7.58
C THR A 144 19.30 -9.62 -7.57
N ALA A 145 20.00 -10.38 -8.42
CA ALA A 145 21.44 -10.27 -8.57
C ALA A 145 21.81 -8.88 -9.10
N GLY A 146 22.72 -8.19 -8.42
CA GLY A 146 23.16 -6.83 -8.78
C GLY A 146 22.21 -5.72 -8.34
N SER A 147 21.09 -6.04 -7.69
CA SER A 147 20.21 -5.03 -7.08
C SER A 147 20.92 -4.29 -5.94
N LEU A 148 20.60 -3.00 -5.79
CA LEU A 148 21.16 -2.13 -4.76
C LEU A 148 20.24 -2.11 -3.53
N ALA A 149 19.00 -1.70 -3.74
CA ALA A 149 17.94 -1.68 -2.73
C ALA A 149 17.27 -3.05 -2.60
N ASN A 150 17.20 -3.84 -3.68
CA ASN A 150 16.52 -5.15 -3.79
C ASN A 150 14.98 -5.07 -3.66
N HIS A 151 14.48 -4.26 -2.75
CA HIS A 151 13.07 -4.01 -2.47
C HIS A 151 12.89 -2.54 -2.07
N PRO A 152 12.87 -1.59 -3.03
CA PRO A 152 12.83 -0.17 -2.71
C PRO A 152 11.74 0.24 -1.72
N LEU A 153 10.57 -0.42 -1.73
CA LEU A 153 9.49 -0.16 -0.78
C LEU A 153 8.96 -1.46 -0.19
N MET A 154 8.69 -1.47 1.12
CA MET A 154 8.03 -2.60 1.79
C MET A 154 7.03 -2.13 2.84
N LEU A 155 5.92 -2.84 2.98
CA LEU A 155 5.10 -2.80 4.19
C LEU A 155 5.43 -4.02 5.03
N ARG A 156 5.77 -3.82 6.29
CA ARG A 156 6.11 -4.90 7.22
C ARG A 156 5.41 -4.73 8.56
N THR A 157 5.54 -5.73 9.42
CA THR A 157 5.05 -5.68 10.80
C THR A 157 6.22 -5.80 11.76
N LYS A 158 6.22 -5.00 12.82
CA LYS A 158 7.30 -4.99 13.83
C LYS A 158 6.78 -4.38 15.12
N ASN A 159 7.05 -5.02 16.26
CA ASN A 159 6.74 -4.49 17.60
C ASN A 159 5.27 -4.04 17.76
N GLY A 160 4.31 -4.77 17.18
CA GLY A 160 2.89 -4.41 17.26
C GLY A 160 2.44 -3.33 16.28
N ASN A 161 3.32 -2.85 15.40
CA ASN A 161 3.02 -1.86 14.39
C ASN A 161 3.09 -2.44 12.98
N ILE A 162 2.42 -1.77 12.05
CA ILE A 162 2.66 -1.88 10.61
C ILE A 162 3.50 -0.67 10.17
N GLU A 163 4.52 -0.92 9.35
CA GLU A 163 5.51 0.08 8.93
C GLU A 163 5.65 0.10 7.41
N LEU A 164 5.61 1.29 6.80
CA LEU A 164 6.12 1.50 5.43
C LEU A 164 7.61 1.80 5.51
N GLN A 165 8.42 1.02 4.80
CA GLN A 165 9.86 1.18 4.71
C GLN A 165 10.32 1.53 3.30
N TYR A 166 11.41 2.29 3.22
CA TYR A 166 12.22 2.51 2.03
C TYR A 166 13.63 1.93 2.24
N PHE A 167 14.20 1.35 1.19
CA PHE A 167 15.58 0.86 1.16
C PHE A 167 16.38 1.66 0.13
N ASP A 168 17.48 2.25 0.57
CA ASP A 168 18.34 3.05 -0.31
C ASP A 168 19.30 2.19 -1.15
N ALA A 169 20.14 2.85 -1.94
CA ALA A 169 21.13 2.20 -2.80
C ALA A 169 22.22 1.43 -2.02
N ASN A 170 22.36 1.66 -0.72
CA ASN A 170 23.27 0.94 0.16
C ASN A 170 22.53 -0.15 0.95
N HIS A 171 21.29 -0.46 0.58
CA HIS A 171 20.42 -1.40 1.29
C HIS A 171 20.11 -0.96 2.74
N THR A 172 20.19 0.35 3.03
CA THR A 172 19.85 0.89 4.34
C THR A 172 18.35 1.14 4.43
N ALA A 173 17.72 0.61 5.49
CA ALA A 173 16.29 0.71 5.70
C ALA A 173 15.89 1.98 6.47
N PHE A 174 14.85 2.66 5.99
CA PHE A 174 14.24 3.83 6.62
C PHE A 174 12.75 3.58 6.84
N VAL A 175 12.25 3.78 8.06
CA VAL A 175 10.80 3.72 8.34
C VAL A 175 10.20 5.07 7.96
N LEU A 176 9.38 5.08 6.91
CA LEU A 176 8.72 6.28 6.40
C LEU A 176 7.44 6.61 7.15
N TRP A 177 6.73 5.58 7.63
CA TRP A 177 5.47 5.72 8.34
C TRP A 177 5.23 4.48 9.20
N SER A 178 4.58 4.66 10.34
CA SER A 178 4.22 3.59 11.27
C SER A 178 2.88 3.90 11.93
N THR A 179 2.08 2.86 12.15
CA THR A 179 0.85 2.93 12.95
C THR A 179 0.65 1.58 13.66
N PRO A 180 -0.11 1.52 14.78
CA PRO A 180 -0.46 0.26 15.40
C PRO A 180 -1.08 -0.72 14.39
N LEU A 181 -0.60 -1.97 14.42
CA LEU A 181 -1.14 -3.03 13.58
C LEU A 181 -2.56 -3.36 14.02
N VAL A 182 -3.47 -3.47 13.06
CA VAL A 182 -4.83 -3.97 13.28
C VAL A 182 -4.95 -5.35 12.64
N THR A 183 -5.17 -6.37 13.46
CA THR A 183 -5.44 -7.75 13.00
C THR A 183 -6.94 -8.02 12.97
N ASN A 184 -7.38 -8.98 12.16
CA ASN A 184 -8.80 -9.38 12.06
C ASN A 184 -9.76 -8.23 11.66
N ALA A 185 -9.27 -7.21 10.97
CA ALA A 185 -10.10 -6.18 10.37
C ALA A 185 -9.56 -5.81 8.98
N TRP A 186 -10.45 -5.38 8.09
CA TRP A 186 -10.04 -4.85 6.80
C TRP A 186 -9.48 -3.44 6.95
N THR A 187 -8.31 -3.24 6.36
CA THR A 187 -7.63 -1.94 6.22
C THR A 187 -7.33 -1.69 4.76
N ASP A 188 -7.30 -0.44 4.35
CA ASP A 188 -7.07 -0.06 2.96
C ASP A 188 -5.74 0.64 2.83
N PHE A 189 -4.96 0.19 1.85
CA PHE A 189 -3.70 0.81 1.47
C PHE A 189 -3.84 1.29 0.03
N THR A 190 -3.47 2.55 -0.19
CA THR A 190 -3.23 3.08 -1.53
C THR A 190 -1.92 3.81 -1.50
N MET A 191 -1.02 3.51 -2.44
CA MET A 191 0.22 4.25 -2.62
C MET A 191 0.24 4.89 -3.98
N ARG A 192 0.77 6.11 -4.06
CA ARG A 192 1.19 6.71 -5.32
C ARG A 192 2.69 6.52 -5.45
N ILE A 193 3.13 5.94 -6.56
CA ILE A 193 4.54 5.68 -6.83
C ILE A 193 4.90 6.39 -8.14
N ASN A 194 5.97 7.17 -8.10
CA ASN A 194 6.66 7.60 -9.31
C ASN A 194 7.88 6.71 -9.49
N ALA A 195 7.83 5.80 -10.46
CA ALA A 195 8.88 4.84 -10.76
C ALA A 195 10.13 5.57 -11.26
N SER A 196 11.23 5.53 -10.50
CA SER A 196 12.49 6.13 -10.92
C SER A 196 13.71 5.50 -10.26
N TYR A 197 14.79 5.36 -11.02
CA TYR A 197 16.13 5.04 -10.52
C TYR A 197 16.79 6.21 -9.78
N SER A 198 16.25 7.43 -9.89
CA SER A 198 16.77 8.63 -9.21
C SER A 198 16.03 8.88 -7.91
N ALA A 199 16.79 9.09 -6.82
CA ALA A 199 16.20 9.43 -5.51
C ALA A 199 15.58 10.84 -5.44
N THR A 200 15.88 11.71 -6.41
CA THR A 200 15.30 13.07 -6.48
C THR A 200 14.07 13.14 -7.37
N THR A 201 13.81 12.09 -8.16
CA THR A 201 12.67 12.03 -9.11
C THR A 201 11.64 11.02 -8.67
N GLY A 202 12.08 9.85 -8.19
CA GLY A 202 11.20 8.85 -7.62
C GLY A 202 10.58 9.35 -6.32
N TYR A 203 9.37 8.89 -6.04
CA TYR A 203 8.72 9.20 -4.78
C TYR A 203 7.62 8.19 -4.45
N VAL A 204 7.27 8.16 -3.17
CA VAL A 204 6.08 7.48 -2.66
C VAL A 204 5.20 8.44 -1.85
N GLU A 205 3.89 8.26 -1.98
CA GLU A 205 2.87 8.84 -1.10
C GLU A 205 1.99 7.69 -0.60
N LEU A 206 1.46 7.79 0.63
CA LEU A 206 0.65 6.74 1.25
C LEU A 206 -0.71 7.28 1.69
N TRP A 207 -1.76 6.52 1.41
CA TRP A 207 -3.07 6.63 2.05
C TRP A 207 -3.35 5.35 2.82
N TYR A 208 -3.78 5.51 4.06
CA TYR A 208 -4.23 4.44 4.95
C TYR A 208 -5.68 4.70 5.33
N ASN A 209 -6.57 3.75 5.02
CA ASN A 209 -8.03 3.90 5.18
C ASN A 209 -8.57 5.19 4.53
N GLY A 210 -8.07 5.52 3.34
CA GLY A 210 -8.43 6.72 2.60
C GLY A 210 -7.78 8.02 3.08
N VAL A 211 -7.11 8.04 4.24
CA VAL A 211 -6.45 9.23 4.77
C VAL A 211 -5.02 9.31 4.25
N LYS A 212 -4.66 10.41 3.57
CA LYS A 212 -3.26 10.65 3.13
C LYS A 212 -2.37 10.85 4.36
N GLN A 213 -1.34 10.04 4.48
CA GLN A 213 -0.48 10.01 5.65
C GLN A 213 0.65 11.03 5.56
N THR A 214 0.97 11.63 6.69
CA THR A 214 2.23 12.36 6.88
C THR A 214 3.34 11.35 7.10
N LEU A 215 4.41 11.48 6.33
CA LEU A 215 5.58 10.61 6.37
C LEU A 215 6.67 11.25 7.24
N ILE A 216 7.74 10.49 7.48
CA ILE A 216 8.94 11.00 8.14
C ILE A 216 9.42 12.29 7.47
N GLY A 217 9.80 13.28 8.29
CA GLY A 217 10.13 14.64 7.82
C GLY A 217 8.93 15.57 7.65
N GLY A 218 7.70 15.12 7.93
CA GLY A 218 6.50 15.97 8.00
C GLY A 218 5.79 16.23 6.66
N GLY A 219 6.35 15.74 5.54
CA GLY A 219 5.72 15.81 4.22
C GLY A 219 4.77 14.65 3.94
N GLN A 220 3.85 14.82 3.00
CA GLN A 220 2.96 13.73 2.50
C GLN A 220 3.52 13.02 1.25
N ARG A 221 4.74 13.38 0.86
CA ARG A 221 5.51 12.77 -0.23
C ARG A 221 6.94 12.59 0.26
N TYR A 222 7.48 11.40 0.03
CA TYR A 222 8.87 11.12 0.30
C TYR A 222 9.59 10.84 -1.02
N TYR A 223 10.58 11.66 -1.35
CA TYR A 223 11.42 11.50 -2.54
C TYR A 223 12.46 10.41 -2.27
N CYS A 224 12.48 9.40 -3.13
CA CYS A 224 13.33 8.24 -2.97
C CYS A 224 13.47 7.48 -4.27
N ARG A 225 14.49 6.61 -4.37
CA ARG A 225 14.55 5.65 -5.47
C ARG A 225 13.37 4.69 -5.34
N THR A 226 12.71 4.41 -6.44
CA THR A 226 11.57 3.47 -6.49
C THR A 226 11.74 2.42 -7.59
N LEU A 227 12.72 2.56 -8.47
CA LEU A 227 13.18 1.47 -9.35
C LEU A 227 14.58 1.04 -8.96
N ASP A 228 14.85 -0.24 -9.11
CA ASP A 228 16.15 -0.84 -8.87
C ASP A 228 16.32 -2.05 -9.79
N SER A 229 17.57 -2.43 -10.06
CA SER A 229 17.93 -3.40 -11.11
C SER A 229 17.29 -3.07 -12.47
N ASP A 230 16.60 -4.01 -13.13
CA ASP A 230 16.03 -3.81 -14.48
C ASP A 230 14.59 -3.32 -14.42
N TYR A 231 13.82 -3.81 -13.45
CA TYR A 231 12.45 -3.41 -13.17
C TYR A 231 12.07 -3.77 -11.73
N CYS A 232 10.92 -3.29 -11.29
CA CYS A 232 10.31 -3.72 -10.04
C CYS A 232 8.89 -4.21 -10.27
N ASP A 233 8.47 -5.17 -9.46
CA ASP A 233 7.13 -5.72 -9.44
C ASP A 233 6.55 -5.72 -8.02
N PRO A 234 5.24 -5.53 -7.87
CA PRO A 234 4.61 -5.63 -6.57
C PRO A 234 4.45 -7.10 -6.16
N LYS A 235 4.57 -7.38 -4.87
CA LYS A 235 4.22 -8.67 -4.28
C LYS A 235 3.30 -8.46 -3.10
N TRP A 236 2.28 -9.30 -2.98
CA TRP A 236 1.36 -9.33 -1.84
C TRP A 236 1.45 -10.70 -1.18
N GLY A 237 1.34 -10.73 0.15
CA GLY A 237 1.35 -11.99 0.89
C GLY A 237 2.00 -11.83 2.25
N VAL A 238 2.80 -12.80 2.66
CA VAL A 238 3.65 -12.70 3.84
C VAL A 238 5.03 -13.25 3.52
N TYR A 239 6.06 -12.49 3.88
CA TYR A 239 7.47 -12.82 3.80
C TYR A 239 8.12 -12.60 5.18
N GLY A 240 8.91 -13.55 5.67
CA GLY A 240 9.44 -13.58 7.04
C GLY A 240 8.41 -13.99 8.11
N GLY A 241 8.67 -13.67 9.38
CA GLY A 241 7.81 -14.03 10.52
C GLY A 241 7.68 -15.54 10.74
N ASP A 242 8.79 -16.26 10.53
CA ASP A 242 8.87 -17.71 10.46
C ASP A 242 8.46 -18.38 11.79
N GLU A 243 8.55 -17.67 12.91
CA GLU A 243 8.18 -18.16 14.24
C GLU A 243 6.68 -18.45 14.40
N SER A 244 5.81 -18.00 13.49
CA SER A 244 4.37 -18.27 13.56
C SER A 244 3.68 -18.32 12.19
N GLN A 245 2.51 -18.95 12.18
CA GLN A 245 1.61 -18.88 11.05
C GLN A 245 1.05 -17.46 10.89
N ALA A 246 0.96 -17.00 9.65
CA ALA A 246 0.24 -15.79 9.28
C ALA A 246 -0.71 -16.08 8.11
N THR A 247 -1.93 -15.56 8.18
CA THR A 247 -2.87 -15.59 7.05
C THR A 247 -3.19 -14.16 6.64
N HIS A 248 -2.83 -13.79 5.42
CA HIS A 248 -3.11 -12.49 4.84
C HIS A 248 -4.21 -12.63 3.79
N PHE A 249 -5.30 -11.92 3.98
CA PHE A 249 -6.39 -11.80 3.02
C PHE A 249 -6.27 -10.48 2.27
N VAL A 250 -6.33 -10.54 0.95
CA VAL A 250 -6.20 -9.36 0.08
C VAL A 250 -7.33 -9.33 -0.95
N LYS A 251 -7.94 -8.16 -1.15
CA LYS A 251 -8.93 -7.93 -2.19
C LYS A 251 -8.82 -6.54 -2.80
N ARG A 252 -9.51 -6.32 -3.92
CA ARG A 252 -9.52 -5.05 -4.67
C ARG A 252 -8.12 -4.53 -5.01
N ILE A 253 -7.22 -5.43 -5.40
CA ILE A 253 -5.93 -5.01 -5.95
C ILE A 253 -6.20 -4.24 -7.26
N ARG A 254 -5.75 -3.00 -7.32
CA ARG A 254 -5.85 -2.14 -8.50
C ARG A 254 -4.55 -1.38 -8.69
N ILE A 255 -4.09 -1.35 -9.94
CA ILE A 255 -3.05 -0.42 -10.36
C ILE A 255 -3.67 0.49 -11.42
N ALA A 256 -3.56 1.80 -11.24
CA ALA A 256 -4.26 2.78 -12.08
C ALA A 256 -3.50 4.11 -12.17
N SER A 257 -3.92 4.96 -13.10
CA SER A 257 -3.38 6.32 -13.30
C SER A 257 -3.95 7.32 -12.28
N THR A 258 -5.08 7.01 -11.66
CA THR A 258 -5.76 7.88 -10.69
C THR A 258 -5.97 7.21 -9.34
N TYR A 259 -6.04 8.03 -8.28
CA TYR A 259 -6.42 7.56 -6.95
C TYR A 259 -7.80 6.90 -6.96
N ALA A 260 -8.78 7.53 -7.64
CA ALA A 260 -10.18 7.10 -7.64
C ALA A 260 -10.36 5.68 -8.19
N GLU A 261 -9.50 5.25 -9.12
CA GLU A 261 -9.57 3.93 -9.73
C GLU A 261 -8.74 2.88 -8.97
N ALA A 262 -7.68 3.30 -8.29
CA ALA A 262 -6.84 2.41 -7.50
C ALA A 262 -7.41 2.15 -6.10
N ALA A 263 -7.94 3.17 -5.44
CA ALA A 263 -8.31 3.09 -4.04
C ALA A 263 -9.63 2.34 -3.82
N ALA A 264 -9.67 1.50 -2.79
CA ALA A 264 -10.91 0.86 -2.35
C ALA A 264 -11.84 1.81 -1.58
N THR A 265 -11.25 2.78 -0.87
CA THR A 265 -11.96 3.80 -0.12
C THR A 265 -11.63 5.18 -0.69
N PRO A 266 -12.63 5.98 -1.08
CA PRO A 266 -12.39 7.35 -1.52
C PRO A 266 -11.69 8.14 -0.41
N PRO A 267 -10.90 9.18 -0.73
CA PRO A 267 -10.34 10.01 0.33
C PRO A 267 -11.50 10.62 1.12
N PRO A 268 -11.35 10.87 2.43
CA PRO A 268 -12.30 11.69 3.16
C PRO A 268 -12.53 12.98 2.40
N ALA A 269 -13.80 13.38 2.28
CA ALA A 269 -14.12 14.64 1.62
C ALA A 269 -13.34 15.78 2.31
N PRO A 270 -12.69 16.68 1.55
CA PRO A 270 -12.01 17.83 2.13
C PRO A 270 -12.99 18.66 2.96
N LYS A 271 -12.48 19.31 4.00
CA LYS A 271 -13.26 20.15 4.90
C LYS A 271 -12.60 21.51 5.05
N VAL A 272 -13.39 22.57 4.98
CA VAL A 272 -12.96 23.91 5.38
C VAL A 272 -12.79 23.92 6.89
N THR A 273 -11.73 24.52 7.41
CA THR A 273 -11.51 24.61 8.87
C THR A 273 -11.48 26.05 9.32
N LEU A 274 -12.40 26.42 10.21
CA LEU A 274 -12.39 27.70 10.90
C LEU A 274 -11.49 27.64 12.12
N TYR A 275 -10.87 28.78 12.46
CA TYR A 275 -10.03 28.96 13.63
C TYR A 275 -10.43 30.22 14.39
N GLN A 276 -10.35 30.16 15.72
CA GLN A 276 -10.65 31.28 16.60
C GLN A 276 -9.68 32.44 16.37
N ASN A 277 -8.39 32.16 16.28
CA ASN A 277 -7.35 33.19 16.21
C ASN A 277 -6.66 33.18 14.85
N CYS A 278 -6.11 34.34 14.48
CA CYS A 278 -5.21 34.46 13.33
C CYS A 278 -4.02 33.49 13.44
N SER A 279 -3.39 33.21 12.30
CA SER A 279 -2.35 32.20 12.15
C SER A 279 -2.79 30.79 12.59
N TYR A 280 -4.08 30.49 12.43
CA TYR A 280 -4.70 29.19 12.70
C TYR A 280 -4.62 28.73 14.16
N GLY A 281 -4.75 29.67 15.11
CA GLY A 281 -4.70 29.40 16.54
C GLY A 281 -6.08 29.23 17.21
N GLY A 282 -6.06 28.89 18.49
CA GLY A 282 -7.27 28.76 19.32
C GLY A 282 -8.12 27.54 19.00
N TRP A 283 -9.43 27.59 19.27
CA TRP A 283 -10.33 26.50 18.87
C TRP A 283 -10.42 26.41 17.35
N ASN A 284 -10.74 25.22 16.84
CA ASN A 284 -10.97 25.00 15.42
C ASN A 284 -12.16 24.07 15.19
N SER A 285 -12.78 24.19 14.01
CA SER A 285 -13.89 23.33 13.59
C SER A 285 -13.83 23.07 12.08
N SER A 286 -13.93 21.80 11.69
CA SER A 286 -13.85 21.37 10.28
C SER A 286 -15.22 21.02 9.69
N LEU A 287 -15.59 21.72 8.62
CA LEU A 287 -16.89 21.68 7.98
C LEU A 287 -16.78 21.13 6.55
N GLY A 288 -17.56 20.10 6.25
CA GLY A 288 -17.70 19.59 4.87
C GLY A 288 -18.60 20.48 4.02
N VAL A 289 -18.77 20.13 2.74
CA VAL A 289 -19.75 20.79 1.85
C VAL A 289 -21.14 20.80 2.50
N GLY A 290 -21.77 21.97 2.52
CA GLY A 290 -23.06 22.20 3.17
C GLY A 290 -23.26 23.65 3.59
N SER A 291 -24.45 23.95 4.10
CA SER A 291 -24.83 25.28 4.61
C SER A 291 -25.05 25.20 6.11
N TYR A 292 -24.44 26.12 6.85
CA TYR A 292 -24.40 26.11 8.32
C TYR A 292 -24.90 27.44 8.87
N THR A 293 -26.06 27.42 9.51
CA THR A 293 -26.57 28.49 10.37
C THR A 293 -25.76 28.58 11.68
N MET A 294 -25.89 29.67 12.43
CA MET A 294 -25.17 29.82 13.70
C MET A 294 -25.46 28.68 14.68
N SER A 295 -26.70 28.20 14.75
CA SER A 295 -27.05 27.08 15.62
C SER A 295 -26.31 25.79 15.28
N GLN A 296 -26.10 25.53 13.97
CA GLN A 296 -25.34 24.38 13.49
C GLN A 296 -23.84 24.56 13.71
N LEU A 297 -23.34 25.80 13.57
CA LEU A 297 -21.96 26.15 13.90
C LEU A 297 -21.67 25.95 15.40
N GLN A 298 -22.56 26.40 16.29
CA GLN A 298 -22.43 26.19 17.74
C GLN A 298 -22.42 24.70 18.11
N ALA A 299 -23.26 23.89 17.46
CA ALA A 299 -23.25 22.44 17.66
C ALA A 299 -21.92 21.78 17.24
N LEU A 300 -21.13 22.45 16.39
CA LEU A 300 -19.79 22.04 15.96
C LEU A 300 -18.67 22.75 16.75
N GLY A 301 -19.02 23.44 17.85
CA GLY A 301 -18.06 24.12 18.73
C GLY A 301 -17.57 25.48 18.24
N VAL A 302 -18.17 26.05 17.18
CA VAL A 302 -17.85 27.39 16.70
C VAL A 302 -18.58 28.42 17.56
N ILE A 303 -17.84 29.41 18.06
CA ILE A 303 -18.41 30.53 18.80
C ILE A 303 -18.76 31.66 17.83
N ASN A 304 -19.94 32.24 18.00
CA ASN A 304 -20.42 33.33 17.15
C ASN A 304 -19.47 34.52 17.25
N ASP A 305 -19.13 35.11 16.10
CA ASP A 305 -18.31 36.33 16.05
C ASP A 305 -16.92 36.18 16.70
N GLU A 306 -16.33 34.99 16.64
CA GLU A 306 -14.96 34.72 17.15
C GLU A 306 -14.05 34.04 16.12
N ALA A 307 -14.49 33.80 14.89
CA ALA A 307 -13.63 33.23 13.87
C ALA A 307 -12.68 34.31 13.31
N SER A 308 -11.38 34.02 13.30
CA SER A 308 -10.34 34.94 12.81
C SER A 308 -9.46 34.35 11.71
N ALA A 309 -9.52 33.06 11.39
CA ALA A 309 -8.79 32.47 10.25
C ALA A 309 -9.55 31.28 9.64
N VAL A 310 -9.23 30.95 8.39
CA VAL A 310 -9.81 29.80 7.70
C VAL A 310 -8.81 29.08 6.82
N LYS A 311 -8.86 27.75 6.83
CA LYS A 311 -8.20 26.92 5.80
C LYS A 311 -9.23 26.40 4.82
N VAL A 312 -8.97 26.60 3.53
CA VAL A 312 -9.84 26.20 2.42
C VAL A 312 -9.03 25.24 1.52
N PRO A 313 -9.24 23.93 1.64
CA PRO A 313 -8.57 22.96 0.79
C PRO A 313 -8.87 23.21 -0.70
N ALA A 314 -7.88 22.96 -1.55
CA ALA A 314 -8.04 23.07 -3.00
C ALA A 314 -9.26 22.28 -3.50
N GLY A 315 -10.04 22.91 -4.39
CA GLY A 315 -11.30 22.35 -4.91
C GLY A 315 -12.54 22.69 -4.09
N LEU A 316 -12.40 23.34 -2.93
CA LEU A 316 -13.51 23.92 -2.18
C LEU A 316 -13.47 25.44 -2.21
N LYS A 317 -14.63 26.03 -1.92
CA LYS A 317 -14.78 27.43 -1.54
C LYS A 317 -15.68 27.54 -0.32
N VAL A 318 -15.47 28.57 0.47
CA VAL A 318 -16.35 28.93 1.59
C VAL A 318 -16.87 30.34 1.41
N THR A 319 -18.17 30.50 1.59
CA THR A 319 -18.83 31.80 1.65
C THR A 319 -19.20 32.08 3.10
N LEU A 320 -18.59 33.11 3.70
CA LEU A 320 -18.81 33.54 5.08
C LEU A 320 -19.80 34.70 5.12
N TYR A 321 -20.69 34.71 6.10
CA TYR A 321 -21.73 35.72 6.27
C TYR A 321 -21.64 36.36 7.66
N LYS A 322 -21.77 37.70 7.69
CA LYS A 322 -21.76 38.48 8.95
C LYS A 322 -23.02 38.37 9.80
N SER A 323 -24.03 37.68 9.29
CA SER A 323 -25.29 37.48 10.01
C SER A 323 -25.78 36.06 9.80
N ASN A 324 -26.59 35.60 10.74
CA ASN A 324 -27.13 34.25 10.69
C ASN A 324 -28.06 34.07 9.46
N ASN A 325 -28.34 32.82 9.10
CA ASN A 325 -29.22 32.44 8.00
C ASN A 325 -28.77 33.00 6.64
N PHE A 326 -27.46 33.11 6.43
CA PHE A 326 -26.85 33.49 5.14
C PHE A 326 -27.23 34.90 4.70
N THR A 327 -27.26 35.84 5.65
CA THR A 327 -27.61 37.24 5.42
C THR A 327 -26.48 38.19 5.84
N GLY A 328 -26.66 39.49 5.61
CA GLY A 328 -25.65 40.51 5.92
C GLY A 328 -24.52 40.57 4.89
N SER A 329 -23.40 41.18 5.26
CA SER A 329 -22.20 41.23 4.42
C SER A 329 -21.64 39.83 4.19
N VAL A 330 -21.09 39.60 3.00
CA VAL A 330 -20.62 38.29 2.55
C VAL A 330 -19.21 38.39 1.96
N ILE A 331 -18.38 37.36 2.19
CA ILE A 331 -17.12 37.15 1.47
C ILE A 331 -17.00 35.69 1.05
N THR A 332 -16.37 35.44 -0.10
CA THR A 332 -16.07 34.08 -0.57
C THR A 332 -14.57 33.88 -0.67
N LEU A 333 -14.08 32.80 -0.07
CA LEU A 333 -12.67 32.43 -0.02
C LEU A 333 -12.47 31.10 -0.74
N THR A 334 -11.47 31.02 -1.60
CA THR A 334 -11.09 29.83 -2.39
C THR A 334 -9.71 29.29 -2.03
N ALA A 335 -9.04 29.94 -1.07
CA ALA A 335 -7.73 29.60 -0.54
C ALA A 335 -7.70 29.87 0.96
N ASP A 336 -6.65 29.41 1.62
CA ASP A 336 -6.40 29.69 3.03
C ASP A 336 -6.30 31.20 3.28
N GLU A 337 -6.87 31.65 4.39
CA GLU A 337 -6.82 33.03 4.87
C GLU A 337 -6.32 32.99 6.32
N ASP A 338 -5.11 33.48 6.56
CA ASP A 338 -4.45 33.34 7.85
C ASP A 338 -4.92 34.37 8.87
N CYS A 339 -5.57 35.46 8.44
CA CYS A 339 -6.18 36.42 9.36
C CYS A 339 -7.32 37.21 8.68
N LEU A 340 -8.57 36.99 9.07
CA LEU A 340 -9.76 37.64 8.50
C LEU A 340 -9.83 39.17 8.74
N THR A 341 -8.87 39.75 9.47
CA THR A 341 -8.83 41.18 9.82
C THR A 341 -8.57 42.05 8.60
N ASP A 342 -7.65 41.66 7.74
CA ASP A 342 -7.24 42.45 6.56
C ASP A 342 -8.34 42.53 5.48
N ILE A 343 -9.22 41.52 5.43
CA ILE A 343 -10.42 41.47 4.60
C ILE A 343 -11.70 41.94 5.33
N GLY A 344 -11.56 42.50 6.54
CA GLY A 344 -12.65 43.12 7.29
C GLY A 344 -13.74 42.15 7.76
N PHE A 345 -13.40 40.88 7.98
CA PHE A 345 -14.32 39.79 8.36
C PHE A 345 -14.01 39.13 9.71
N ASN A 346 -12.96 39.58 10.39
CA ASN A 346 -12.57 39.12 11.72
C ASN A 346 -13.73 39.19 12.71
N ASP A 347 -13.87 38.16 13.57
CA ASP A 347 -14.81 38.15 14.69
C ASP A 347 -16.22 38.57 14.28
N SER A 348 -16.67 38.08 13.11
CA SER A 348 -17.98 38.47 12.57
C SER A 348 -18.71 37.35 11.85
N VAL A 349 -18.17 36.13 11.80
CA VAL A 349 -18.82 35.01 11.10
C VAL A 349 -19.96 34.46 11.95
N SER A 350 -21.19 34.55 11.42
CA SER A 350 -22.39 34.01 12.09
C SER A 350 -23.15 32.96 11.24
N SER A 351 -22.79 32.78 9.97
CA SER A 351 -23.20 31.62 9.15
C SER A 351 -22.25 31.43 7.97
N LEU A 352 -22.22 30.23 7.37
CA LEU A 352 -21.37 29.96 6.22
C LEU A 352 -21.92 28.87 5.29
N VAL A 353 -21.48 28.91 4.04
CA VAL A 353 -21.73 27.86 3.03
C VAL A 353 -20.40 27.34 2.50
N VAL A 354 -20.18 26.04 2.59
CA VAL A 354 -19.06 25.34 1.93
C VAL A 354 -19.57 24.66 0.67
N SER A 355 -18.92 24.89 -0.46
CA SER A 355 -19.26 24.25 -1.74
C SER A 355 -18.01 23.89 -2.54
N VAL A 356 -18.17 23.08 -3.59
CA VAL A 356 -17.10 22.83 -4.55
C VAL A 356 -16.80 24.14 -5.30
N ASN A 357 -15.51 24.46 -5.47
CA ASN A 357 -15.07 25.70 -6.12
C ASN A 357 -15.44 25.73 -7.60
#